data_AF-A0A397IM48-F1
#
_entry.id   AF-A0A397IM48-F1
#
_cell.length_a   1.000
_cell.length_b   1.000
_cell.length_c   1.000
_cell.angle_alpha   90.00
_cell.angle_beta   90.00
_cell.angle_gamma   90.00
#
_symmetry.space_group_name_H-M   'P 1'
#
loop_
_entity.id
_entity.type
_entity.pdbx_description
1 polymer ?
#
loop_
_entity_poly.entity_id
_entity_poly.type
_entity_poly.pdbx_seq_one_letter_code
_entity_poly.pdbx_strand_id
1 'polypeptide(L)'
;MSDHTTLVCLVYGDLTKKAFKVNIEKNESVYYLKTKIKEKKSNLFANVDANEIVLWKVNVPLDDDTMEVDIVLENNEEMDSTMSDHTTLVCLVYGDLTKKAFKVNIEKNESVYYLKTKIKEKKSNLFANVDANEIVLWKVNVPLDDDTMEVDIVLENNEEMDVQKLSFPFITIGNAFTENITVDSIHIVIEEPSDELVLEDKYIKVIEDQEVTEFKNFLVIFWKALKNTKVDEQEEFLQLSEGEHFLGAKSTLFIRKCYRQLLQIVFDEKIRRLRITGNPGIGKTFFAYYILYMLAQRKEIIIYNSCAMKSPIVFDKKKAFFVYKANVLDSYLINPNVWYIVDDKRPEQVNAKTILVCSPRNDHYRNFDKYLETTIRYVPVWSWEEIEKCRIGIFDHLDKVEVESLFSKWGGIPRFTLEKAQERTQQIFLEEAIARNSNPRLFEFIGEIDHIGDSRHILIHIHTDVPEENKEYYIYKTMRFASEYVAEKVIDQLKKNHQKFSWQKAVDRLLFNKF
;
A
#
# COMPACT_ATOMS: atom_id res chain seq x y z
N MET A 1 -21.11 -47.97 2.29
CA MET A 1 -20.86 -48.53 3.64
C MET A 1 -19.85 -47.59 4.28
N SER A 2 -20.22 -46.88 5.35
CA SER A 2 -19.28 -46.02 6.08
C SER A 2 -18.29 -46.92 6.83
N ASP A 3 -17.01 -46.78 6.53
CA ASP A 3 -15.94 -47.59 7.10
C ASP A 3 -15.53 -46.98 8.46
N HIS A 4 -16.30 -47.32 9.50
CA HIS A 4 -16.02 -46.87 10.87
C HIS A 4 -14.95 -47.74 11.54
N THR A 5 -14.07 -47.12 12.31
CA THR A 5 -13.12 -47.79 13.22
C THR A 5 -13.46 -47.46 14.67
N THR A 6 -13.37 -48.45 15.55
CA THR A 6 -13.51 -48.27 17.00
C THR A 6 -12.13 -48.25 17.64
N LEU A 7 -11.78 -47.12 18.25
CA LEU A 7 -10.56 -46.97 19.04
C LEU A 7 -10.87 -47.20 20.52
N VAL A 8 -9.94 -47.80 21.26
CA VAL A 8 -10.03 -47.92 22.72
C VAL A 8 -9.12 -46.86 23.34
N CYS A 9 -9.70 -45.95 24.10
CA CYS A 9 -9.02 -44.80 24.70
C CYS A 9 -8.93 -44.98 26.21
N LEU A 10 -7.83 -44.51 26.80
CA LEU A 10 -7.62 -44.46 28.25
C LEU A 10 -7.05 -43.08 28.60
N VAL A 11 -7.47 -42.51 29.74
CA VAL A 11 -6.89 -41.26 30.26
C VAL A 11 -5.60 -41.63 30.99
N TYR A 12 -4.50 -40.92 30.71
CA TYR A 12 -3.23 -41.19 31.38
C TYR A 12 -3.37 -41.02 32.90
N GLY A 13 -2.84 -41.99 33.67
CA GLY A 13 -3.01 -42.07 35.13
C GLY A 13 -4.30 -42.73 35.63
N ASP A 14 -5.19 -43.19 34.73
CA ASP A 14 -6.35 -44.02 35.11
C ASP A 14 -6.04 -45.53 35.04
N LEU A 15 -6.83 -46.33 35.79
CA LEU A 15 -6.82 -47.79 35.73
C LEU A 15 -7.34 -48.30 34.38
N THR A 16 -6.75 -49.39 33.85
CA THR A 16 -7.13 -50.03 32.57
C THR A 16 -8.64 -50.30 32.43
N LYS A 17 -9.31 -50.69 33.53
CA LYS A 17 -10.77 -50.90 33.58
C LYS A 17 -11.62 -49.66 33.25
N LYS A 18 -11.03 -48.45 33.26
CA LYS A 18 -11.70 -47.19 32.91
C LYS A 18 -11.56 -46.83 31.43
N ALA A 19 -10.90 -47.67 30.63
CA ALA A 19 -10.80 -47.51 29.18
C ALA A 19 -12.20 -47.46 28.54
N PHE A 20 -12.33 -46.69 27.47
CA PHE A 20 -13.61 -46.44 26.81
C PHE A 20 -13.45 -46.42 25.30
N LYS A 21 -14.47 -46.90 24.60
CA LYS A 21 -14.46 -47.01 23.13
C LYS A 21 -14.90 -45.72 22.47
N VAL A 22 -14.24 -45.27 21.42
CA VAL A 22 -14.65 -44.16 20.56
C VAL A 22 -14.77 -44.66 19.13
N ASN A 23 -15.92 -44.43 18.51
CA ASN A 23 -16.15 -44.79 17.11
C ASN A 23 -15.90 -43.56 16.24
N ILE A 24 -15.15 -43.72 15.16
CA ILE A 24 -14.79 -42.66 14.23
C ILE A 24 -14.77 -43.20 12.79
N GLU A 25 -15.09 -42.38 11.79
CA GLU A 25 -14.88 -42.79 10.39
C GLU A 25 -13.38 -42.81 10.06
N LYS A 26 -12.93 -43.78 9.24
CA LYS A 26 -11.48 -43.91 8.93
C LYS A 26 -10.87 -42.69 8.24
N ASN A 27 -11.69 -41.87 7.58
CA ASN A 27 -11.28 -40.64 6.90
C ASN A 27 -11.49 -39.38 7.76
N GLU A 28 -11.95 -39.51 9.01
CA GLU A 28 -12.13 -38.36 9.89
C GLU A 28 -10.83 -37.92 10.57
N SER A 29 -10.73 -36.62 10.81
CA SER A 29 -9.53 -36.00 11.36
C SER A 29 -9.29 -36.36 12.83
N VAL A 30 -8.02 -36.28 13.26
CA VAL A 30 -7.63 -36.43 14.67
C VAL A 30 -8.31 -35.37 15.56
N TYR A 31 -8.60 -34.19 15.03
CA TYR A 31 -9.38 -33.19 15.77
C TYR A 31 -10.78 -33.71 16.12
N TYR A 32 -11.44 -34.38 15.18
CA TYR A 32 -12.75 -34.97 15.41
C TYR A 32 -12.69 -36.15 16.39
N LEU A 33 -11.58 -36.90 16.41
CA LEU A 33 -11.32 -37.88 17.48
C LEU A 33 -11.26 -37.20 18.85
N LYS A 34 -10.56 -36.08 18.97
CA LYS A 34 -10.46 -35.31 20.24
C LYS A 34 -11.82 -34.78 20.69
N THR A 35 -12.65 -34.27 19.77
CA THR A 35 -14.01 -33.82 20.13
C THR A 35 -14.89 -34.98 20.59
N LYS A 36 -14.81 -36.15 19.95
CA LYS A 36 -15.53 -37.36 20.37
C LYS A 36 -15.07 -37.88 21.74
N ILE A 37 -13.77 -37.80 22.04
CA ILE A 37 -13.22 -38.13 23.37
C ILE A 37 -13.78 -37.15 24.41
N LYS A 38 -13.78 -35.84 24.12
CA LYS A 38 -14.33 -34.81 25.00
C LYS A 38 -15.83 -34.99 25.25
N GLU A 39 -16.62 -35.32 24.22
CA GLU A 39 -18.04 -35.66 24.37
C GLU A 39 -18.24 -36.85 25.33
N LYS A 40 -17.39 -37.88 25.22
CA LYS A 40 -17.53 -39.13 25.98
C LYS A 40 -17.01 -39.05 27.41
N LYS A 41 -16.08 -38.13 27.70
CA LYS A 41 -15.52 -37.84 29.03
C LYS A 41 -15.72 -36.35 29.36
N SER A 42 -16.94 -35.86 29.15
CA SER A 42 -17.28 -34.45 29.33
C SER A 42 -17.04 -33.94 30.75
N ASN A 43 -17.20 -34.80 31.75
CA ASN A 43 -16.88 -34.48 33.15
C ASN A 43 -15.39 -34.21 33.40
N LEU A 44 -14.49 -34.76 32.59
CA LEU A 44 -13.04 -34.60 32.75
C LEU A 44 -12.48 -33.48 31.86
N PHE A 45 -13.06 -33.32 30.66
CA PHE A 45 -12.57 -32.38 29.64
C PHE A 45 -13.52 -31.19 29.36
N ALA A 46 -14.53 -30.94 30.20
CA ALA A 46 -15.53 -29.87 29.98
C ALA A 46 -14.90 -28.52 29.61
N ASN A 47 -13.86 -28.14 30.35
CA ASN A 47 -13.19 -26.84 30.25
C ASN A 47 -11.85 -26.87 29.49
N VAL A 48 -11.48 -28.02 28.90
CA VAL A 48 -10.24 -28.16 28.12
C VAL A 48 -10.59 -28.02 26.65
N ASP A 49 -9.89 -27.16 25.90
CA ASP A 49 -10.11 -27.08 24.45
C ASP A 49 -9.79 -28.44 23.80
N ALA A 50 -10.58 -28.86 22.81
CA ALA A 50 -10.32 -30.15 22.15
C ALA A 50 -8.91 -30.20 21.54
N ASN A 51 -8.33 -29.07 21.15
CA ASN A 51 -6.97 -28.98 20.63
C ASN A 51 -5.89 -29.26 21.68
N GLU A 52 -6.16 -28.92 22.95
CA GLU A 52 -5.23 -29.09 24.08
C GLU A 52 -5.15 -30.55 24.57
N ILE A 53 -6.07 -31.42 24.15
CA ILE A 53 -6.02 -32.84 24.45
C ILE A 53 -4.84 -33.48 23.69
N VAL A 54 -3.84 -33.95 24.40
CA VAL A 54 -2.71 -34.70 23.83
C VAL A 54 -3.10 -36.18 23.69
N LEU A 55 -2.91 -36.74 22.50
CA LEU A 55 -3.20 -38.15 22.23
C LEU A 55 -1.90 -38.90 21.98
N TRP A 56 -1.77 -40.06 22.61
CA TRP A 56 -0.66 -40.98 22.42
C TRP A 56 -1.20 -42.29 21.84
N LYS A 57 -0.55 -42.80 20.79
CA LYS A 57 -0.81 -44.17 20.31
C LYS A 57 0.03 -45.12 21.16
N VAL A 58 -0.64 -45.98 21.92
CA VAL A 58 0.00 -46.90 22.86
C VAL A 58 -0.51 -48.32 22.64
N ASN A 59 0.33 -49.32 22.94
CA ASN A 59 -0.05 -50.74 22.97
C ASN A 59 -0.13 -51.18 24.43
N VAL A 60 -1.30 -51.01 25.06
CA VAL A 60 -1.53 -51.42 26.45
C VAL A 60 -2.37 -52.70 26.48
N PRO A 61 -1.88 -53.80 27.08
CA PRO A 61 -2.70 -54.99 27.28
C PRO A 61 -3.82 -54.69 28.28
N LEU A 62 -5.06 -55.07 27.92
CA LEU A 62 -6.28 -54.75 28.68
C LEU A 62 -6.81 -55.97 29.46
N ASP A 63 -5.98 -56.98 29.67
CA ASP A 63 -6.33 -58.26 30.31
C ASP A 63 -6.13 -58.27 31.84
N ASP A 64 -5.50 -57.23 32.42
CA ASP A 64 -5.38 -57.04 33.87
C ASP A 64 -6.14 -55.79 34.34
N ASP A 65 -7.24 -56.00 35.07
CA ASP A 65 -8.16 -54.98 35.58
C ASP A 65 -7.62 -54.17 36.77
N THR A 66 -6.42 -54.50 37.25
CA THR A 66 -5.79 -53.89 38.44
C THR A 66 -4.51 -53.10 38.16
N MET A 67 -4.01 -53.08 36.91
CA MET A 67 -2.84 -52.28 36.55
C MET A 67 -3.17 -50.78 36.47
N GLU A 68 -2.43 -49.97 37.24
CA GLU A 68 -2.23 -48.55 36.93
C GLU A 68 -1.28 -48.43 35.74
N VAL A 69 -1.68 -47.65 34.74
CA VAL A 69 -0.89 -47.46 33.52
C VAL A 69 0.19 -46.43 33.79
N ASP A 70 1.29 -46.90 34.39
CA ASP A 70 2.51 -46.12 34.65
C ASP A 70 3.47 -46.27 33.46
N ILE A 71 3.04 -45.76 32.30
CA ILE A 71 3.82 -45.77 31.06
C ILE A 71 4.55 -44.43 30.97
N VAL A 72 5.87 -44.46 30.84
CA VAL A 72 6.65 -43.26 30.50
C VAL A 72 6.22 -42.79 29.12
N LEU A 73 5.44 -41.71 29.06
CA LEU A 73 5.01 -41.04 27.83
C LEU A 73 6.14 -40.16 27.29
N GLU A 74 7.22 -40.81 26.89
CA GLU A 74 8.29 -40.23 26.09
C GLU A 74 8.07 -40.65 24.63
N ASN A 75 8.54 -39.84 23.67
CA ASN A 75 8.53 -40.20 22.25
C ASN A 75 9.49 -41.38 22.03
N ASN A 76 9.05 -42.59 22.34
CA ASN A 76 9.80 -43.82 22.11
C ASN A 76 9.62 -44.25 20.65
N GLU A 77 10.37 -43.61 19.76
CA GLU A 77 10.67 -44.16 18.42
C GLU A 77 11.77 -45.23 18.55
N GLU A 78 11.44 -46.41 19.07
CA GLU A 78 12.28 -47.60 18.91
C GLU A 78 11.47 -48.75 18.33
N MET A 79 11.39 -48.78 16.99
CA MET A 79 11.74 -49.94 16.15
C MET A 79 11.42 -49.58 14.69
N ASP A 80 12.33 -48.86 14.05
CA ASP A 80 12.91 -49.37 12.81
C ASP A 80 14.37 -48.91 12.72
N SER A 81 15.30 -49.85 12.73
CA SER A 81 16.73 -49.61 12.68
C SER A 81 17.15 -49.32 11.25
N THR A 82 17.44 -48.07 10.88
CA THR A 82 18.39 -47.75 9.79
C THR A 82 18.89 -46.31 9.86
N MET A 83 20.21 -46.15 10.04
CA MET A 83 21.08 -44.98 9.76
C MET A 83 20.60 -43.59 10.19
N SER A 84 21.36 -42.93 11.07
CA SER A 84 21.20 -41.52 11.43
C SER A 84 21.27 -40.62 10.18
N ASP A 85 20.11 -40.25 9.65
CA ASP A 85 20.00 -39.47 8.41
C ASP A 85 20.00 -37.97 8.74
N HIS A 86 21.04 -37.52 9.46
CA HIS A 86 21.25 -36.11 9.76
C HIS A 86 21.51 -35.34 8.46
N THR A 87 20.87 -34.19 8.33
CA THR A 87 21.03 -33.30 7.20
C THR A 87 21.48 -31.92 7.66
N THR A 88 22.32 -31.27 6.86
CA THR A 88 22.80 -29.91 7.12
C THR A 88 22.10 -28.94 6.18
N LEU A 89 21.39 -27.96 6.75
CA LEU A 89 20.69 -26.92 6.02
C LEU A 89 21.47 -25.60 6.09
N VAL A 90 21.73 -24.99 4.94
CA VAL A 90 22.33 -23.66 4.84
C VAL A 90 21.20 -22.65 4.91
N CYS A 91 21.24 -21.81 5.94
CA CYS A 91 20.22 -20.82 6.26
C CYS A 91 20.76 -19.41 6.05
N LEU A 92 19.95 -18.52 5.50
CA LEU A 92 20.26 -17.09 5.37
C LEU A 92 19.07 -16.25 5.87
N VAL A 93 19.33 -15.13 6.54
CA VAL A 93 18.27 -14.17 6.90
C VAL A 93 17.95 -13.32 5.67
N TYR A 94 16.66 -13.14 5.37
CA TYR A 94 16.24 -12.38 4.20
C TYR A 94 16.81 -10.95 4.21
N GLY A 95 17.47 -10.55 3.12
CA GLY A 95 18.15 -9.26 2.98
C GLY A 95 19.57 -9.20 3.57
N ASP A 96 20.10 -10.29 4.12
CA ASP A 96 21.53 -10.41 4.45
C ASP A 96 22.37 -10.83 3.22
N LEU A 97 23.66 -10.48 3.25
CA LEU A 97 24.65 -10.94 2.25
C LEU A 97 24.89 -12.45 2.39
N THR A 98 25.12 -13.16 1.28
CA THR A 98 25.39 -14.62 1.24
C THR A 98 26.47 -15.08 2.23
N LYS A 99 27.52 -14.28 2.43
CA LYS A 99 28.59 -14.53 3.44
C LYS A 99 28.11 -14.65 4.89
N LYS A 100 26.90 -14.19 5.21
CA LYS A 100 26.28 -14.32 6.54
C LYS A 100 25.44 -15.58 6.70
N ALA A 101 25.35 -16.41 5.65
CA ALA A 101 24.70 -17.70 5.72
C ALA A 101 25.35 -18.58 6.80
N PHE A 102 24.55 -19.44 7.42
CA PHE A 102 24.97 -20.29 8.53
C PHE A 102 24.35 -21.68 8.43
N LYS A 103 25.03 -22.67 8.98
CA LYS A 103 24.61 -24.07 8.91
C LYS A 103 23.81 -24.47 10.15
N VAL A 104 22.73 -25.21 9.93
CA VAL A 104 21.91 -25.85 10.96
C VAL A 104 21.88 -27.35 10.68
N ASN A 105 22.26 -28.15 11.67
CA ASN A 105 22.19 -29.61 11.59
C ASN A 105 20.88 -30.07 12.21
N ILE A 106 20.16 -30.93 11.50
CA ILE A 106 18.83 -31.40 11.91
C ILE A 106 18.60 -32.83 11.40
N GLU A 107 17.85 -33.64 12.13
CA GLU A 107 17.46 -34.99 11.68
C GLU A 107 16.32 -34.92 10.66
N LYS A 108 16.27 -35.84 9.69
CA LYS A 108 15.20 -35.85 8.68
C LYS A 108 13.81 -36.15 9.26
N ASN A 109 13.71 -36.88 10.39
CA ASN A 109 12.46 -37.13 11.10
C ASN A 109 12.03 -35.94 11.98
N GLU A 110 12.92 -35.00 12.29
CA GLU A 110 12.58 -33.81 13.07
C GLU A 110 11.69 -32.86 12.26
N SER A 111 10.90 -32.06 12.97
CA SER A 111 9.88 -31.19 12.38
C SER A 111 10.41 -29.81 11.99
N VAL A 112 9.70 -29.12 11.11
CA VAL A 112 9.96 -27.70 10.79
C VAL A 112 9.89 -26.81 12.04
N TYR A 113 9.04 -27.12 13.02
CA TYR A 113 9.05 -26.41 14.31
C TYR A 113 10.41 -26.50 15.01
N TYR A 114 10.98 -27.71 15.07
CA TYR A 114 12.28 -27.93 15.68
C TYR A 114 13.43 -27.29 14.89
N LEU A 115 13.29 -27.17 13.58
CA LEU A 115 14.19 -26.33 12.77
C LEU A 115 14.16 -24.86 13.19
N LYS A 116 12.96 -24.30 13.44
CA LYS A 116 12.82 -22.92 13.91
C LYS A 116 13.48 -22.72 15.29
N THR A 117 13.35 -23.69 16.21
CA THR A 117 14.01 -23.60 17.52
C THR A 117 15.54 -23.62 17.39
N LYS A 118 16.10 -24.49 16.54
CA LYS A 118 17.55 -24.52 16.25
C LYS A 118 18.06 -23.22 15.60
N ILE A 119 17.30 -22.63 14.70
CA ILE A 119 17.61 -21.33 14.09
C ILE A 119 17.63 -20.22 15.15
N LYS A 120 16.63 -20.20 16.04
CA LYS A 120 16.55 -19.27 17.16
C LYS A 120 17.73 -19.40 18.11
N GLU A 121 18.16 -20.62 18.44
CA GLU A 121 19.36 -20.88 19.25
C GLU A 121 20.62 -20.33 18.57
N LYS A 122 20.79 -20.56 17.26
CA LYS A 122 21.94 -20.08 16.48
C LYS A 122 21.98 -18.57 16.30
N LYS A 123 20.83 -17.91 16.24
CA LYS A 123 20.67 -16.46 16.07
C LYS A 123 19.96 -15.84 17.27
N SER A 124 20.39 -16.23 18.47
CA SER A 124 19.77 -15.84 19.75
C SER A 124 19.64 -14.33 19.95
N ASN A 125 20.60 -13.54 19.46
CA ASN A 125 20.53 -12.08 19.52
C ASN A 125 19.45 -11.49 18.60
N LEU A 126 19.22 -12.09 17.43
CA LEU A 126 18.27 -11.60 16.43
C LEU A 126 16.83 -11.99 16.81
N PHE A 127 16.64 -13.20 17.32
CA PHE A 127 15.32 -13.75 17.66
C PHE A 127 15.07 -13.84 19.16
N ALA A 128 15.76 -13.01 19.97
CA ALA A 128 15.67 -13.07 21.44
C ALA A 128 14.23 -12.95 21.97
N ASN A 129 13.43 -12.09 21.32
CA ASN A 129 12.07 -11.73 21.74
C ASN A 129 10.97 -12.32 20.85
N VAL A 130 11.32 -13.22 19.92
CA VAL A 130 10.40 -13.77 18.91
C VAL A 130 10.06 -15.21 19.27
N ASP A 131 8.78 -15.61 19.27
CA ASP A 131 8.43 -17.02 19.47
C ASP A 131 8.97 -17.87 18.31
N ALA A 132 9.46 -19.09 18.60
CA ALA A 132 10.00 -19.94 17.54
C ALA A 132 8.95 -20.21 16.43
N ASN A 133 7.67 -20.26 16.76
CA ASN A 133 6.58 -20.43 15.79
C ASN A 133 6.41 -19.25 14.84
N GLU A 134 6.73 -18.03 15.29
CA GLU A 134 6.58 -16.78 14.54
C GLU A 134 7.68 -16.61 13.48
N ILE A 135 8.77 -17.37 13.59
CA ILE A 135 9.84 -17.37 12.58
C ILE A 135 9.29 -17.94 11.27
N VAL A 136 9.35 -17.16 10.19
CA VAL A 136 8.88 -17.59 8.86
C VAL A 136 10.06 -18.18 8.09
N LEU A 137 9.89 -19.42 7.62
CA LEU A 137 10.91 -20.15 6.86
C LEU A 137 10.45 -20.39 5.42
N TRP A 138 11.35 -20.17 4.48
CA TRP A 138 11.17 -20.44 3.06
C TRP A 138 12.21 -21.45 2.60
N LYS A 139 11.77 -22.58 2.05
CA LYS A 139 12.60 -23.50 1.26
C LYS A 139 12.97 -22.79 -0.04
N VAL A 140 14.25 -22.79 -0.37
CA VAL A 140 14.79 -22.23 -1.61
C VAL A 140 15.94 -23.11 -2.10
N ASN A 141 16.37 -22.93 -3.35
CA ASN A 141 17.58 -23.56 -3.89
C ASN A 141 18.43 -22.50 -4.61
N VAL A 142 19.21 -21.73 -3.84
CA VAL A 142 20.01 -20.61 -4.39
C VAL A 142 21.50 -20.91 -4.34
N PRO A 143 22.20 -21.01 -5.49
CA PRO A 143 23.63 -21.28 -5.53
C PRO A 143 24.47 -20.27 -4.73
N LEU A 144 25.56 -20.74 -4.13
CA LEU A 144 26.57 -19.91 -3.43
C LEU A 144 27.71 -19.52 -4.39
N ASP A 145 27.41 -18.95 -5.56
CA ASP A 145 28.40 -18.74 -6.63
C ASP A 145 29.03 -17.33 -6.73
N ASP A 146 28.73 -16.39 -5.83
CA ASP A 146 29.51 -15.14 -5.69
C ASP A 146 29.38 -14.53 -4.28
N ASP A 147 30.51 -14.31 -3.60
CA ASP A 147 30.63 -13.84 -2.20
C ASP A 147 30.12 -12.40 -1.98
N THR A 148 29.62 -11.75 -3.04
CA THR A 148 29.34 -10.32 -3.10
C THR A 148 27.89 -9.94 -3.41
N MET A 149 27.01 -10.89 -3.74
CA MET A 149 25.62 -10.59 -4.12
C MET A 149 24.64 -10.65 -2.93
N GLU A 150 23.72 -9.68 -2.86
CA GLU A 150 22.52 -9.78 -2.04
C GLU A 150 21.56 -10.79 -2.68
N VAL A 151 20.95 -11.65 -1.87
CA VAL A 151 20.00 -12.65 -2.34
C VAL A 151 18.66 -11.98 -2.65
N ASP A 152 18.47 -11.52 -3.89
CA ASP A 152 17.21 -10.93 -4.42
C ASP A 152 16.23 -12.04 -4.83
N ILE A 153 15.78 -12.85 -3.86
CA ILE A 153 14.72 -13.86 -4.07
C ILE A 153 13.37 -13.21 -3.77
N VAL A 154 12.41 -13.41 -4.67
CA VAL A 154 10.99 -13.13 -4.39
C VAL A 154 10.44 -14.23 -3.49
N LEU A 155 10.13 -13.89 -2.23
CA LEU A 155 9.57 -14.83 -1.26
C LEU A 155 8.06 -15.04 -1.49
N GLU A 156 7.75 -15.86 -2.49
CA GLU A 156 6.39 -16.31 -2.82
C GLU A 156 6.45 -17.79 -3.23
N ASN A 157 5.39 -18.56 -2.96
CA ASN A 157 5.34 -19.96 -3.38
C ASN A 157 5.43 -20.05 -4.90
N ASN A 158 6.49 -20.64 -5.42
CA ASN A 158 6.73 -20.80 -6.84
C ASN A 158 7.43 -22.14 -7.10
N GLU A 159 6.71 -23.07 -7.73
CA GLU A 159 7.20 -24.41 -8.05
C GLU A 159 8.32 -24.39 -9.12
N GLU A 160 8.30 -23.43 -10.06
CA GLU A 160 9.33 -23.32 -11.11
C GLU A 160 10.68 -22.85 -10.56
N MET A 161 10.65 -22.02 -9.51
CA MET A 161 11.84 -21.45 -8.87
C MET A 161 12.28 -22.23 -7.62
N ASP A 162 11.62 -23.35 -7.31
CA ASP A 162 11.80 -24.15 -6.08
C ASP A 162 11.75 -23.30 -4.79
N VAL A 163 10.83 -22.32 -4.75
CA VAL A 163 10.58 -21.46 -3.57
C VAL A 163 9.28 -21.90 -2.91
N GLN A 164 9.35 -22.33 -1.65
CA GLN A 164 8.18 -22.82 -0.92
C GLN A 164 8.18 -22.37 0.54
N LYS A 165 7.09 -21.74 0.98
CA LYS A 165 6.88 -21.40 2.39
C LYS A 165 6.65 -22.67 3.22
N LEU A 166 7.45 -22.85 4.28
CA LEU A 166 7.31 -23.97 5.21
C LEU A 166 6.23 -23.65 6.27
N SER A 167 4.99 -23.60 5.82
CA SER A 167 3.83 -23.16 6.64
C SER A 167 3.38 -24.18 7.68
N PHE A 168 3.66 -25.47 7.49
CA PHE A 168 3.21 -26.53 8.38
C PHE A 168 4.32 -26.88 9.40
N PRO A 169 4.16 -26.54 10.70
CA PRO A 169 5.23 -26.71 11.69
C PRO A 169 5.56 -28.19 11.97
N PHE A 170 4.63 -29.11 11.71
CA PHE A 170 4.77 -30.53 12.03
C PHE A 170 5.18 -31.40 10.83
N ILE A 171 5.42 -30.82 9.65
CA ILE A 171 6.03 -31.57 8.54
C ILE A 171 7.48 -31.89 8.92
N THR A 172 7.93 -33.11 8.64
CA THR A 172 9.30 -33.54 8.90
C THR A 172 10.24 -32.94 7.85
N ILE A 173 11.51 -32.75 8.19
CA ILE A 173 12.51 -32.21 7.27
C ILE A 173 12.68 -33.11 6.04
N GLY A 174 12.66 -34.43 6.21
CA GLY A 174 12.75 -35.37 5.09
C GLY A 174 11.55 -35.28 4.13
N ASN A 175 10.37 -34.91 4.62
CA ASN A 175 9.19 -34.68 3.78
C ASN A 175 9.18 -33.28 3.15
N ALA A 176 9.76 -32.28 3.82
CA ALA A 176 9.89 -30.93 3.27
C ALA A 176 11.00 -30.81 2.21
N PHE A 177 12.04 -31.63 2.33
CA PHE A 177 13.19 -31.68 1.44
C PHE A 177 13.34 -33.10 0.86
N THR A 178 12.43 -33.45 -0.05
CA THR A 178 12.40 -34.76 -0.71
C THR A 178 13.54 -34.96 -1.72
N GLU A 179 14.17 -33.86 -2.15
CA GLU A 179 15.29 -33.85 -3.08
C GLU A 179 16.63 -33.89 -2.35
N ASN A 180 17.67 -34.42 -3.00
CA ASN A 180 19.02 -34.41 -2.44
C ASN A 180 19.50 -32.96 -2.30
N ILE A 181 19.63 -32.51 -1.06
CA ILE A 181 20.16 -31.20 -0.71
C ILE A 181 21.59 -31.07 -1.25
N THR A 182 21.79 -30.10 -2.13
CA THR A 182 23.12 -29.80 -2.69
C THR A 182 23.99 -29.18 -1.60
N VAL A 183 25.31 -29.37 -1.66
CA VAL A 183 26.20 -28.91 -0.58
C VAL A 183 26.49 -27.39 -0.67
N ASP A 184 26.25 -26.81 -1.84
CA ASP A 184 26.72 -25.47 -2.24
C ASP A 184 25.57 -24.50 -2.59
N SER A 185 24.39 -24.68 -1.99
CA SER A 185 23.28 -23.72 -2.11
C SER A 185 22.73 -23.30 -0.74
N ILE A 186 21.99 -22.19 -0.73
CA ILE A 186 21.13 -21.80 0.38
C ILE A 186 19.87 -22.64 0.27
N HIS A 187 19.51 -23.31 1.36
CA HIS A 187 18.34 -24.20 1.44
C HIS A 187 17.15 -23.51 2.11
N ILE A 188 17.43 -22.57 3.02
CA ILE A 188 16.42 -21.86 3.80
C ILE A 188 16.70 -20.36 3.81
N VAL A 189 15.67 -19.57 3.51
CA VAL A 189 15.63 -18.14 3.79
C VAL A 189 14.69 -17.86 4.96
N ILE A 190 15.18 -17.11 5.93
CA ILE A 190 14.46 -16.75 7.16
C ILE A 190 13.92 -15.34 7.00
N GLU A 191 12.62 -15.19 6.91
CA GLU A 191 11.96 -13.89 6.95
C GLU A 191 11.76 -13.49 8.42
N GLU A 192 12.35 -12.36 8.82
CA GLU A 192 12.21 -11.81 10.17
C GLU A 192 10.72 -11.50 10.42
N PRO A 193 10.13 -11.99 11.53
CA PRO A 193 8.77 -11.64 11.86
C PRO A 193 8.72 -10.12 12.09
N SER A 194 7.94 -9.43 11.25
CA SER A 194 7.62 -8.02 11.45
C SER A 194 7.01 -7.87 12.85
N ASP A 195 7.14 -6.69 13.48
CA ASP A 195 6.25 -6.25 14.58
C ASP A 195 4.79 -6.06 14.05
N GLU A 196 4.29 -7.07 13.36
CA GLU A 196 2.97 -7.20 12.77
C GLU A 196 2.03 -7.76 13.83
N LEU A 197 0.87 -7.11 13.97
CA LEU A 197 -0.31 -7.80 14.47
C LEU A 197 -0.58 -8.98 13.53
N VAL A 198 -0.25 -10.20 13.97
CA VAL A 198 -0.57 -11.45 13.29
C VAL A 198 -2.08 -11.51 13.05
N LEU A 199 -2.50 -11.15 11.82
CA LEU A 199 -3.81 -11.51 11.33
C LEU A 199 -3.69 -12.95 10.85
N GLU A 200 -4.09 -13.88 11.71
CA GLU A 200 -4.24 -15.28 11.36
C GLU A 200 -4.99 -15.43 10.02
N ASP A 201 -4.51 -16.37 9.21
CA ASP A 201 -4.98 -16.84 7.89
C ASP A 201 -6.46 -17.27 7.81
N LYS A 202 -7.31 -16.89 8.77
CA LYS A 202 -8.77 -17.15 8.78
C LYS A 202 -9.59 -16.21 7.91
N TYR A 203 -9.04 -15.08 7.49
CA TYR A 203 -9.79 -14.03 6.77
C TYR A 203 -9.39 -13.84 5.30
N ILE A 204 -8.39 -14.57 4.79
CA ILE A 204 -8.15 -14.74 3.36
C ILE A 204 -8.95 -15.96 2.88
N LYS A 205 -10.26 -15.86 2.99
CA LYS A 205 -11.18 -16.75 2.28
C LYS A 205 -12.28 -15.95 1.61
N VAL A 206 -11.93 -14.78 1.06
CA VAL A 206 -12.81 -14.01 0.20
C VAL A 206 -11.93 -13.26 -0.81
N ILE A 207 -11.97 -13.78 -2.05
CA ILE A 207 -11.43 -13.21 -3.30
C ILE A 207 -9.96 -13.54 -3.61
N GLU A 208 -9.74 -14.77 -4.07
CA GLU A 208 -8.72 -15.08 -5.08
C GLU A 208 -9.28 -14.66 -6.45
N ASP A 209 -9.28 -13.36 -6.74
CA ASP A 209 -9.46 -12.86 -8.12
C ASP A 209 -8.09 -12.38 -8.63
N GLN A 210 -7.76 -12.70 -9.88
CA GLN A 210 -6.53 -12.25 -10.56
C GLN A 210 -6.31 -10.73 -10.45
N GLU A 211 -7.39 -9.94 -10.42
CA GLU A 211 -7.32 -8.48 -10.27
C GLU A 211 -6.63 -8.06 -8.96
N VAL A 212 -6.91 -8.72 -7.83
CA VAL A 212 -6.32 -8.35 -6.51
C VAL A 212 -4.82 -8.63 -6.48
N THR A 213 -4.37 -9.70 -7.15
CA THR A 213 -2.95 -10.07 -7.25
C THR A 213 -2.20 -9.10 -8.15
N GLU A 214 -2.76 -8.72 -9.30
CA GLU A 214 -2.17 -7.76 -10.23
C GLU A 214 -2.01 -6.35 -9.59
N PHE A 215 -3.03 -5.89 -8.85
CA PHE A 215 -2.96 -4.61 -8.12
C PHE A 215 -1.93 -4.60 -6.99
N LYS A 216 -1.74 -5.72 -6.29
CA LYS A 216 -0.68 -5.84 -5.28
C LYS A 216 0.71 -5.81 -5.92
N ASN A 217 0.88 -6.52 -7.03
CA ASN A 217 2.16 -6.58 -7.74
C ASN A 217 2.57 -5.20 -8.28
N PHE A 218 1.60 -4.44 -8.81
CA PHE A 218 1.82 -3.06 -9.27
C PHE A 218 2.41 -2.13 -8.17
N LEU A 219 1.91 -2.19 -6.93
CA LEU A 219 2.42 -1.34 -5.85
C LEU A 219 3.85 -1.68 -5.45
N VAL A 220 4.20 -2.97 -5.45
CA VAL A 220 5.55 -3.44 -5.15
C VAL A 220 6.52 -2.95 -6.22
N ILE A 221 6.15 -3.12 -7.49
CA ILE A 221 6.91 -2.63 -8.64
C ILE A 221 7.09 -1.12 -8.54
N PHE A 222 6.01 -0.36 -8.36
CA PHE A 222 6.06 1.10 -8.22
C PHE A 222 6.95 1.55 -7.06
N TRP A 223 6.90 0.90 -5.90
CA TRP A 223 7.75 1.26 -4.77
C TRP A 223 9.22 0.90 -5.01
N LYS A 224 9.50 -0.22 -5.68
CA LYS A 224 10.86 -0.60 -6.12
C LYS A 224 11.40 0.43 -7.11
N ALA A 225 10.59 0.83 -8.09
CA ALA A 225 10.88 1.89 -9.05
C ALA A 225 11.34 3.18 -8.35
N LEU A 226 10.49 3.71 -7.45
CA LEU A 226 10.78 4.96 -6.74
C LEU A 226 12.08 4.92 -5.94
N LYS A 227 12.44 3.78 -5.36
CA LYS A 227 13.68 3.60 -4.60
C LYS A 227 14.91 3.51 -5.49
N ASN A 228 14.78 2.88 -6.65
CA ASN A 228 15.91 2.61 -7.55
C ASN A 228 16.19 3.75 -8.52
N THR A 229 15.18 4.55 -8.86
CA THR A 229 15.35 5.72 -9.73
C THR A 229 16.24 6.77 -9.06
N LYS A 230 17.33 7.16 -9.73
CA LYS A 230 18.18 8.28 -9.32
C LYS A 230 17.99 9.42 -10.31
N VAL A 231 17.73 10.61 -9.80
CA VAL A 231 17.58 11.83 -10.58
C VAL A 231 18.52 12.87 -10.03
N ASP A 232 19.36 13.43 -10.89
CA ASP A 232 20.28 14.49 -10.51
C ASP A 232 19.51 15.79 -10.20
N GLU A 233 20.10 16.67 -9.39
CA GLU A 233 19.47 17.94 -9.03
C GLU A 233 19.16 18.84 -10.23
N GLN A 234 19.88 18.65 -11.35
CA GLN A 234 19.74 19.41 -12.58
C GLN A 234 18.72 18.82 -13.55
N GLU A 235 18.29 17.57 -13.36
CA GLU A 235 17.36 16.91 -14.26
C GLU A 235 15.94 17.48 -14.11
N GLU A 236 15.28 17.76 -15.22
CA GLU A 236 13.93 18.30 -15.24
C GLU A 236 12.85 17.21 -15.37
N PHE A 237 13.25 15.94 -15.52
CA PHE A 237 12.33 14.81 -15.72
C PHE A 237 12.70 13.64 -14.81
N LEU A 238 11.72 13.15 -14.07
CA LEU A 238 11.79 11.90 -13.30
C LEU A 238 11.14 10.80 -14.13
N GLN A 239 11.97 9.86 -14.61
CA GLN A 239 11.55 8.72 -15.41
C GLN A 239 11.62 7.44 -14.57
N LEU A 240 10.51 6.72 -14.45
CA LEU A 240 10.51 5.37 -13.88
C LEU A 240 11.02 4.35 -14.91
N SER A 241 11.39 3.16 -14.44
CA SER A 241 11.87 2.07 -15.31
C SER A 241 10.81 1.68 -16.35
N GLU A 242 11.23 1.05 -17.44
CA GLU A 242 10.37 0.76 -18.58
C GLU A 242 9.15 -0.10 -18.17
N GLY A 243 7.94 0.39 -18.48
CA GLY A 243 6.68 -0.26 -18.10
C GLY A 243 6.08 0.15 -16.74
N GLU A 244 6.80 0.96 -15.96
CA GLU A 244 6.34 1.40 -14.63
C GLU A 244 5.63 2.76 -14.69
N HIS A 245 4.53 2.90 -13.94
CA HIS A 245 3.64 4.05 -14.01
C HIS A 245 3.45 4.69 -12.64
N PHE A 246 3.35 6.03 -12.59
CA PHE A 246 3.02 6.74 -11.36
C PHE A 246 1.56 6.53 -10.94
N LEU A 247 1.28 5.44 -10.21
CA LEU A 247 -0.06 5.06 -9.72
C LEU A 247 -1.14 5.14 -10.84
N GLY A 248 -0.83 4.59 -12.01
CA GLY A 248 -1.69 4.60 -13.20
C GLY A 248 -1.56 5.83 -14.11
N ALA A 249 -0.66 6.77 -13.79
CA ALA A 249 -0.32 7.90 -14.66
C ALA A 249 0.82 7.57 -15.65
N LYS A 250 1.37 8.58 -16.34
CA LYS A 250 2.55 8.40 -17.22
C LYS A 250 3.77 7.90 -16.43
N SER A 251 4.74 7.30 -17.13
CA SER A 251 6.01 6.82 -16.56
C SER A 251 7.03 7.95 -16.31
N THR A 252 6.80 9.11 -16.93
CA THR A 252 7.62 10.32 -16.81
C THR A 252 6.88 11.42 -16.06
N LEU A 253 7.58 12.13 -15.19
CA LEU A 253 7.11 13.28 -14.44
C LEU A 253 8.03 14.48 -14.71
N PHE A 254 7.46 15.62 -15.12
CA PHE A 254 8.21 16.87 -15.26
C PHE A 254 8.39 17.57 -13.90
N ILE A 255 9.64 17.71 -13.46
CA ILE A 255 10.01 18.34 -12.19
C ILE A 255 10.10 19.86 -12.41
N ARG A 256 9.04 20.56 -12.02
CA ARG A 256 8.97 22.01 -12.11
C ARG A 256 9.90 22.68 -11.11
N LYS A 257 10.40 23.88 -11.47
CA LYS A 257 11.17 24.73 -10.54
C LYS A 257 10.42 24.98 -9.23
N CYS A 258 9.10 25.24 -9.31
CA CYS A 258 8.28 25.46 -8.12
C CYS A 258 8.14 24.20 -7.24
N TYR A 259 8.27 22.99 -7.80
CA TYR A 259 8.26 21.75 -7.02
C TYR A 259 9.49 21.66 -6.14
N ARG A 260 10.67 21.92 -6.70
CA ARG A 260 11.94 21.95 -5.92
C ARG A 260 11.89 22.98 -4.80
N GLN A 261 11.28 24.14 -5.05
CA GLN A 261 11.12 25.20 -4.06
C GLN A 261 10.08 24.85 -2.98
N LEU A 262 8.90 24.36 -3.36
CA LEU A 262 7.88 23.87 -2.41
C LEU A 262 8.38 22.70 -1.57
N LEU A 263 9.26 21.86 -2.12
CA LEU A 263 9.84 20.73 -1.40
C LEU A 263 10.68 21.17 -0.19
N GLN A 264 11.33 22.34 -0.26
CA GLN A 264 12.05 22.91 0.89
C GLN A 264 11.10 23.18 2.05
N ILE A 265 9.90 23.70 1.76
CA ILE A 265 8.84 23.95 2.75
C ILE A 265 8.26 22.63 3.26
N VAL A 266 8.06 21.65 2.38
CA VAL A 266 7.63 20.29 2.76
C VAL A 266 8.59 19.69 3.77
N PHE A 267 9.89 19.87 3.61
CA PHE A 267 10.91 19.31 4.50
C PHE A 267 11.27 20.17 5.71
N ASP A 268 10.66 21.34 5.88
CA ASP A 268 10.83 22.13 7.10
C ASP A 268 10.21 21.41 8.31
N GLU A 269 11.04 20.99 9.26
CA GLU A 269 10.64 20.24 10.45
C GLU A 269 9.66 21.01 11.34
N LYS A 270 9.69 22.35 11.30
CA LYS A 270 8.77 23.21 12.06
C LYS A 270 7.35 23.16 11.50
N ILE A 271 7.20 22.81 10.22
CA ILE A 271 5.90 22.73 9.57
C ILE A 271 5.35 21.31 9.71
N ARG A 272 4.34 21.15 10.56
CA ARG A 272 3.68 19.85 10.80
C ARG A 272 2.43 19.63 9.95
N ARG A 273 1.78 20.71 9.53
CA ARG A 273 0.56 20.70 8.72
C ARG A 273 0.73 21.67 7.57
N LEU A 274 0.79 21.13 6.35
CA LEU A 274 1.02 21.91 5.14
C LEU A 274 -0.10 21.64 4.14
N ARG A 275 -0.79 22.68 3.72
CA ARG A 275 -1.73 22.65 2.60
C ARG A 275 -1.07 23.24 1.36
N ILE A 276 -1.12 22.49 0.27
CA ILE A 276 -0.63 22.89 -1.04
C ILE A 276 -1.80 22.86 -2.00
N THR A 277 -2.18 24.03 -2.50
CA THR A 277 -3.38 24.19 -3.32
C THR A 277 -3.11 24.97 -4.60
N GLY A 278 -4.04 24.95 -5.55
CA GLY A 278 -3.87 25.60 -6.84
C GLY A 278 -4.86 25.09 -7.88
N ASN A 279 -4.87 25.74 -9.04
CA ASN A 279 -5.87 25.50 -10.08
C ASN A 279 -6.03 23.99 -10.41
N PRO A 280 -7.26 23.50 -10.65
CA PRO A 280 -7.47 22.15 -11.16
C PRO A 280 -6.63 21.90 -12.43
N GLY A 281 -5.97 20.74 -12.51
CA GLY A 281 -5.13 20.40 -13.67
C GLY A 281 -3.72 21.02 -13.69
N ILE A 282 -3.29 21.73 -12.64
CA ILE A 282 -1.96 22.37 -12.60
C ILE A 282 -0.78 21.44 -12.26
N GLY A 283 -1.05 20.15 -11.99
CA GLY A 283 -0.01 19.16 -11.67
C GLY A 283 0.19 18.85 -10.18
N LYS A 284 -0.73 19.26 -9.31
CA LYS A 284 -0.71 18.98 -7.86
C LYS A 284 -0.45 17.50 -7.51
N THR A 285 -1.20 16.57 -8.12
CA THR A 285 -0.99 15.12 -7.93
C THR A 285 0.42 14.68 -8.34
N PHE A 286 0.96 15.21 -9.44
CA PHE A 286 2.36 14.95 -9.81
C PHE A 286 3.34 15.52 -8.78
N PHE A 287 3.05 16.67 -8.16
CA PHE A 287 3.86 17.14 -7.05
C PHE A 287 3.80 16.19 -5.85
N ALA A 288 2.64 15.60 -5.54
CA ALA A 288 2.53 14.57 -4.52
C ALA A 288 3.38 13.33 -4.86
N TYR A 289 3.42 12.90 -6.12
CA TYR A 289 4.31 11.83 -6.59
C TYR A 289 5.79 12.18 -6.47
N TYR A 290 6.15 13.43 -6.74
CA TYR A 290 7.51 13.90 -6.53
C TYR A 290 7.88 13.91 -5.03
N ILE A 291 6.95 14.26 -4.13
CA ILE A 291 7.17 14.12 -2.68
C ILE A 291 7.35 12.64 -2.32
N LEU A 292 6.52 11.72 -2.84
CA LEU A 292 6.66 10.28 -2.63
C LEU A 292 8.05 9.79 -3.04
N TYR A 293 8.52 10.18 -4.22
CA TYR A 293 9.87 9.89 -4.70
C TYR A 293 10.94 10.37 -3.71
N MET A 294 10.91 11.65 -3.33
CA MET A 294 11.92 12.23 -2.45
C MET A 294 11.93 11.62 -1.05
N LEU A 295 10.77 11.21 -0.52
CA LEU A 295 10.64 10.49 0.74
C LEU A 295 11.10 9.03 0.64
N ALA A 296 10.86 8.37 -0.49
CA ALA A 296 11.38 7.03 -0.77
C ALA A 296 12.91 7.01 -0.72
N GLN A 297 13.55 8.00 -1.35
CA GLN A 297 15.01 8.17 -1.31
C GLN A 297 15.54 8.39 0.12
N ARG A 298 14.73 9.01 1.00
CA ARG A 298 15.05 9.21 2.42
C ARG A 298 14.70 8.00 3.30
N LYS A 299 14.10 6.94 2.75
CA LYS A 299 13.65 5.73 3.46
C LYS A 299 12.66 6.04 4.60
N GLU A 300 11.80 7.03 4.35
CA GLU A 300 10.74 7.47 5.26
C GLU A 300 9.52 6.53 5.18
N ILE A 301 8.70 6.52 6.24
CA ILE A 301 7.41 5.82 6.23
C ILE A 301 6.34 6.81 5.76
N ILE A 302 5.58 6.42 4.74
CA ILE A 302 4.63 7.29 4.05
C ILE A 302 3.26 6.64 4.02
N ILE A 303 2.23 7.44 4.29
CA ILE A 303 0.84 7.10 4.00
C ILE A 303 0.38 8.01 2.88
N TYR A 304 -0.03 7.40 1.77
CA TYR A 304 -0.63 8.11 0.64
C TYR A 304 -2.14 7.82 0.58
N ASN A 305 -2.96 8.86 0.74
CA ASN A 305 -4.41 8.76 0.70
C ASN A 305 -4.98 9.67 -0.40
N SER A 306 -5.29 9.10 -1.56
CA SER A 306 -5.79 9.85 -2.72
C SER A 306 -7.27 9.61 -2.99
N CYS A 307 -7.98 10.60 -3.53
CA CYS A 307 -9.34 10.49 -4.04
C CYS A 307 -9.51 9.44 -5.14
N ALA A 308 -8.43 9.15 -5.89
CA ALA A 308 -8.42 8.14 -6.95
C ALA A 308 -8.52 6.70 -6.42
N MET A 309 -8.29 6.49 -5.12
CA MET A 309 -8.24 5.17 -4.50
C MET A 309 -9.21 5.08 -3.33
N LYS A 310 -9.83 3.91 -3.14
CA LYS A 310 -10.74 3.67 -2.00
C LYS A 310 -9.96 3.64 -0.68
N SER A 311 -8.84 2.93 -0.66
CA SER A 311 -8.03 2.70 0.53
C SER A 311 -6.69 3.45 0.46
N PRO A 312 -6.16 3.95 1.59
CA PRO A 312 -4.80 4.49 1.66
C PRO A 312 -3.74 3.43 1.37
N ILE A 313 -2.59 3.86 0.88
CA ILE A 313 -1.40 3.04 0.69
C ILE A 313 -0.39 3.40 1.79
N VAL A 314 0.18 2.40 2.44
CA VAL A 314 1.38 2.54 3.26
C VAL A 314 2.58 2.17 2.41
N PHE A 315 3.56 3.06 2.35
CA PHE A 315 4.90 2.81 1.85
C PHE A 315 5.84 2.78 3.05
N ASP A 316 6.30 1.58 3.40
CA ASP A 316 7.28 1.34 4.44
C ASP A 316 8.66 1.11 3.78
N LYS A 317 9.73 1.10 4.58
CA LYS A 317 11.12 0.90 4.15
C LYS A 317 11.28 -0.31 3.22
N LYS A 318 10.55 -1.39 3.51
CA LYS A 318 10.64 -2.66 2.77
C LYS A 318 9.44 -2.89 1.82
N LYS A 319 8.21 -2.55 2.23
CA LYS A 319 6.96 -3.00 1.57
C LYS A 319 6.04 -1.82 1.20
N ALA A 320 5.15 -2.03 0.23
CA ALA A 320 4.07 -1.11 -0.12
C ALA A 320 2.73 -1.86 -0.20
N PHE A 321 1.70 -1.40 0.51
CA PHE A 321 0.43 -2.12 0.59
C PHE A 321 -0.76 -1.22 0.93
N PHE A 322 -1.96 -1.66 0.55
CA PHE A 322 -3.20 -0.97 0.90
C PHE A 322 -3.62 -1.26 2.34
N VAL A 323 -4.14 -0.24 3.02
CA VAL A 323 -4.70 -0.37 4.37
C VAL A 323 -6.24 -0.31 4.30
N TYR A 324 -6.88 -1.43 4.64
CA TYR A 324 -8.35 -1.56 4.60
C TYR A 324 -9.02 -1.34 5.96
N LYS A 325 -8.25 -1.46 7.06
CA LYS A 325 -8.77 -1.34 8.42
C LYS A 325 -8.33 -0.01 9.04
N ALA A 326 -9.29 0.74 9.57
CA ALA A 326 -9.03 2.06 10.17
C ALA A 326 -8.03 2.00 11.33
N ASN A 327 -8.16 1.01 12.23
CA ASN A 327 -7.25 0.87 13.37
C ASN A 327 -5.78 0.63 12.98
N VAL A 328 -5.53 -0.01 11.84
CA VAL A 328 -4.18 -0.19 11.30
C VAL A 328 -3.66 1.13 10.74
N LEU A 329 -4.51 1.90 10.04
CA LEU A 329 -4.14 3.22 9.56
C LEU A 329 -3.80 4.16 10.74
N ASP A 330 -4.64 4.13 11.78
CA ASP A 330 -4.50 4.94 12.98
C ASP A 330 -3.17 4.67 13.71
N SER A 331 -2.72 3.41 13.77
CA SER A 331 -1.47 3.06 14.46
C SER A 331 -0.24 3.72 13.82
N TYR A 332 -0.24 3.90 12.50
CA TYR A 332 0.80 4.67 11.81
C TYR A 332 0.59 6.18 12.00
N LEU A 333 -0.65 6.68 11.91
CA LEU A 333 -0.94 8.12 11.94
C LEU A 333 -0.70 8.78 13.32
N ILE A 334 -0.66 8.00 14.40
CA ILE A 334 -0.27 8.47 15.74
C ILE A 334 1.23 8.81 15.82
N ASN A 335 2.06 8.24 14.95
CA ASN A 335 3.51 8.44 14.97
C ASN A 335 3.91 9.76 14.27
N PRO A 336 4.57 10.71 14.95
CA PRO A 336 4.98 11.98 14.35
C PRO A 336 6.05 11.86 13.26
N ASN A 337 6.75 10.73 13.16
CA ASN A 337 7.76 10.50 12.12
C ASN A 337 7.16 9.97 10.81
N VAL A 338 5.86 9.65 10.79
CA VAL A 338 5.15 9.21 9.58
C VAL A 338 4.76 10.42 8.74
N TRP A 339 4.93 10.31 7.43
CA TRP A 339 4.52 11.30 6.44
C TRP A 339 3.14 10.95 5.90
N TYR A 340 2.13 11.78 6.18
CA TYR A 340 0.76 11.59 5.72
C TYR A 340 0.45 12.53 4.57
N ILE A 341 0.45 12.01 3.34
CA ILE A 341 0.15 12.75 2.12
C ILE A 341 -1.30 12.46 1.72
N VAL A 342 -2.11 13.51 1.64
CA VAL A 342 -3.52 13.42 1.28
C VAL A 342 -3.75 14.16 -0.02
N ASP A 343 -4.20 13.47 -1.07
CA ASP A 343 -4.41 14.04 -2.41
C ASP A 343 -5.90 14.13 -2.75
N ASP A 344 -6.41 15.37 -2.87
CA ASP A 344 -7.81 15.72 -3.17
C ASP A 344 -8.85 14.97 -2.28
N LYS A 345 -8.46 14.64 -1.05
CA LYS A 345 -9.30 14.06 0.01
C LYS A 345 -9.27 14.93 1.27
N ARG A 346 -10.25 14.74 2.15
CA ARG A 346 -10.26 15.40 3.45
C ARG A 346 -9.30 14.67 4.41
N PRO A 347 -8.30 15.37 4.99
CA PRO A 347 -7.36 14.75 5.91
C PRO A 347 -7.97 14.57 7.30
N GLU A 348 -7.51 13.54 7.99
CA GLU A 348 -7.77 13.29 9.40
C GLU A 348 -6.91 14.19 10.30
N GLN A 349 -7.36 14.42 11.54
CA GLN A 349 -6.57 15.15 12.53
C GLN A 349 -5.64 14.19 13.26
N VAL A 350 -4.36 14.21 12.89
CA VAL A 350 -3.37 13.23 13.33
C VAL A 350 -2.06 13.88 13.79
N ASN A 351 -1.18 13.07 14.39
CA ASN A 351 0.15 13.50 14.86
C ASN A 351 1.21 13.42 13.75
N ALA A 352 1.03 12.50 12.80
CA ALA A 352 1.83 12.38 11.59
C ALA A 352 1.94 13.72 10.83
N LYS A 353 3.09 13.94 10.17
CA LYS A 353 3.31 15.17 9.40
C LYS A 353 2.36 15.15 8.20
N THR A 354 1.41 16.07 8.17
CA THR A 354 0.32 16.03 7.19
C THR A 354 0.57 17.03 6.06
N ILE A 355 0.61 16.52 4.83
CA ILE A 355 0.69 17.31 3.60
C ILE A 355 -0.60 17.10 2.83
N LEU A 356 -1.47 18.10 2.83
CA LEU A 356 -2.70 18.11 2.05
C LEU A 356 -2.41 18.76 0.70
N VAL A 357 -2.53 17.99 -0.38
CA VAL A 357 -2.47 18.47 -1.75
C VAL A 357 -3.90 18.48 -2.28
N CYS A 358 -4.46 19.66 -2.59
CA CYS A 358 -5.86 19.73 -3.00
C CYS A 358 -6.18 20.89 -3.93
N SER A 359 -7.24 20.74 -4.73
CA SER A 359 -7.89 21.83 -5.44
C SER A 359 -8.43 22.88 -4.45
N PRO A 360 -8.71 24.12 -4.89
CA PRO A 360 -9.13 25.21 -3.99
C PRO A 360 -10.57 25.06 -3.49
N ARG A 361 -11.08 23.83 -3.35
CA ARG A 361 -12.44 23.53 -2.89
C ARG A 361 -12.51 23.36 -1.37
N ASN A 362 -13.39 24.12 -0.72
CA ASN A 362 -13.55 24.22 0.73
C ASN A 362 -13.73 22.86 1.40
N ASP A 363 -14.53 22.00 0.79
CA ASP A 363 -14.92 20.69 1.31
C ASP A 363 -13.71 19.83 1.68
N HIS A 364 -12.59 19.99 0.97
CA HIS A 364 -11.36 19.23 1.23
C HIS A 364 -10.52 19.79 2.37
N TYR A 365 -10.49 21.11 2.60
CA TYR A 365 -9.56 21.73 3.55
C TYR A 365 -10.18 22.54 4.69
N ARG A 366 -11.50 22.80 4.69
CA ARG A 366 -12.15 23.70 5.66
C ARG A 366 -11.80 23.42 7.12
N ASN A 367 -11.73 22.14 7.46
CA ASN A 367 -11.42 21.73 8.82
C ASN A 367 -9.92 21.59 9.05
N PHE A 368 -9.16 21.27 8.02
CA PHE A 368 -7.71 21.22 8.07
C PHE A 368 -7.09 22.60 8.37
N ASP A 369 -7.61 23.65 7.73
CA ASP A 369 -7.17 25.04 7.94
C ASP A 369 -7.51 25.58 9.35
N LYS A 370 -8.41 24.92 10.09
CA LYS A 370 -8.73 25.28 11.48
C LYS A 370 -7.77 24.65 12.49
N TYR A 371 -6.97 23.66 12.08
CA TYR A 371 -5.99 23.06 12.96
C TYR A 371 -4.88 24.06 13.28
N LEU A 372 -4.32 23.95 14.49
CA LEU A 372 -3.21 24.80 14.92
C LEU A 372 -2.01 24.62 13.98
N GLU A 373 -1.38 25.75 13.62
CA GLU A 373 -0.13 25.82 12.84
C GLU A 373 -0.21 25.28 11.41
N THR A 374 -1.40 25.31 10.79
CA THR A 374 -1.54 24.97 9.36
C THR A 374 -0.89 26.04 8.48
N THR A 375 0.10 25.62 7.70
CA THR A 375 0.77 26.44 6.68
C THR A 375 0.10 26.23 5.32
N ILE A 376 -0.10 27.29 4.54
CA ILE A 376 -0.75 27.23 3.23
C ILE A 376 0.22 27.72 2.15
N ARG A 377 0.30 26.99 1.03
CA ARG A 377 1.07 27.36 -0.16
C ARG A 377 0.26 27.14 -1.44
N TYR A 378 0.52 27.98 -2.44
CA TYR A 378 -0.15 27.94 -3.74
C TYR A 378 0.80 27.47 -4.86
N VAL A 379 0.33 26.57 -5.71
CA VAL A 379 1.09 26.12 -6.89
C VAL A 379 0.86 27.12 -8.03
N PRO A 380 1.92 27.72 -8.61
CA PRO A 380 1.77 28.70 -9.68
C PRO A 380 1.30 28.06 -10.98
N VAL A 381 0.65 28.87 -11.83
CA VAL A 381 0.34 28.52 -13.21
C VAL A 381 1.61 28.23 -14.01
N TRP A 382 1.52 27.42 -15.07
CA TRP A 382 2.70 27.11 -15.87
C TRP A 382 3.05 28.28 -16.78
N SER A 383 4.35 28.56 -16.87
CA SER A 383 4.88 29.44 -17.91
C SER A 383 4.87 28.76 -19.27
N TRP A 384 4.98 29.55 -20.34
CA TRP A 384 5.13 29.00 -21.69
C TRP A 384 6.38 28.10 -21.80
N GLU A 385 7.49 28.49 -21.17
CA GLU A 385 8.72 27.70 -21.16
C GLU A 385 8.51 26.31 -20.54
N GLU A 386 7.83 26.24 -19.38
CA GLU A 386 7.48 24.95 -18.75
C GLU A 386 6.59 24.10 -19.65
N ILE A 387 5.62 24.71 -20.33
CA ILE A 387 4.70 24.00 -21.24
C ILE A 387 5.47 23.42 -22.43
N GLU A 388 6.34 24.21 -23.07
CA GLU A 388 7.11 23.76 -24.22
C GLU A 388 8.12 22.67 -23.84
N LYS A 389 8.80 22.80 -22.70
CA LYS A 389 9.70 21.76 -22.18
C LYS A 389 8.95 20.44 -21.97
N CYS A 390 7.81 20.49 -21.29
CA CYS A 390 7.01 19.30 -21.04
C CYS A 390 6.39 18.73 -22.31
N ARG A 391 6.02 19.57 -23.28
CA ARG A 391 5.60 19.13 -24.62
C ARG A 391 6.70 18.31 -25.27
N ILE A 392 7.91 18.85 -25.35
CA ILE A 392 9.05 18.16 -25.98
C ILE A 392 9.39 16.86 -25.23
N GLY A 393 9.35 16.84 -23.90
CA GLY A 393 9.78 15.68 -23.11
C GLY A 393 8.73 14.59 -22.90
N ILE A 394 7.43 14.91 -22.88
CA ILE A 394 6.36 13.98 -22.47
C ILE A 394 5.21 13.91 -23.50
N PHE A 395 5.00 14.97 -24.27
CA PHE A 395 3.91 15.10 -25.24
C PHE A 395 4.43 15.51 -26.62
N ASP A 396 5.52 14.87 -27.06
CA ASP A 396 6.27 15.19 -28.27
C ASP A 396 5.44 15.08 -29.56
N HIS A 397 4.44 14.19 -29.54
CA HIS A 397 3.41 14.02 -30.56
C HIS A 397 2.51 15.25 -30.78
N LEU A 398 2.45 16.20 -29.84
CA LEU A 398 1.64 17.40 -29.98
C LEU A 398 2.35 18.47 -30.80
N ASP A 399 1.63 19.05 -31.75
CA ASP A 399 2.11 20.18 -32.54
C ASP A 399 2.30 21.43 -31.67
N LYS A 400 3.42 22.12 -31.87
CA LYS A 400 3.76 23.31 -31.09
C LYS A 400 2.75 24.45 -31.28
N VAL A 401 2.32 24.69 -32.52
CA VAL A 401 1.41 25.81 -32.85
C VAL A 401 0.03 25.55 -32.26
N GLU A 402 -0.43 24.30 -32.27
CA GLU A 402 -1.65 23.89 -31.57
C GLU A 402 -1.54 24.18 -30.07
N VAL A 403 -0.45 23.75 -29.42
CA VAL A 403 -0.23 23.97 -27.98
C VAL A 403 -0.08 25.46 -27.63
N GLU A 404 0.56 26.28 -28.47
CA GLU A 404 0.63 27.74 -28.32
C GLU A 404 -0.76 28.39 -28.35
N SER A 405 -1.62 27.95 -29.28
CA SER A 405 -3.01 28.40 -29.39
C SER A 405 -3.82 28.01 -28.15
N LEU A 406 -3.66 26.78 -27.66
CA LEU A 406 -4.30 26.31 -26.44
C LEU A 406 -3.78 27.05 -25.21
N PHE A 407 -2.49 27.32 -25.10
CA PHE A 407 -1.90 28.10 -24.02
C PHE A 407 -2.50 29.50 -23.96
N SER A 408 -2.63 30.16 -25.11
CA SER A 408 -3.24 31.49 -25.23
C SER A 408 -4.71 31.53 -24.80
N LYS A 409 -5.43 30.40 -24.88
CA LYS A 409 -6.83 30.28 -24.44
C LYS A 409 -6.94 29.87 -22.98
N TRP A 410 -6.22 28.83 -22.58
CA TRP A 410 -6.34 28.14 -21.30
C TRP A 410 -5.32 28.57 -20.24
N GLY A 411 -4.46 29.56 -20.49
CA GLY A 411 -3.72 30.23 -19.42
C GLY A 411 -2.69 29.39 -18.68
N GLY A 412 -2.02 28.45 -19.37
CA GLY A 412 -0.98 27.61 -18.77
C GLY A 412 -1.49 26.55 -17.79
N ILE A 413 -2.66 25.96 -18.06
CA ILE A 413 -3.16 24.77 -17.36
C ILE A 413 -2.83 23.51 -18.20
N PRO A 414 -1.81 22.70 -17.81
CA PRO A 414 -1.32 21.55 -18.59
C PRO A 414 -2.37 20.53 -18.95
N ARG A 415 -3.38 20.33 -18.09
CA ARG A 415 -4.49 19.43 -18.40
C ARG A 415 -5.12 19.78 -19.74
N PHE A 416 -5.35 21.06 -20.03
CA PHE A 416 -6.03 21.49 -21.25
C PHE A 416 -5.07 21.85 -22.38
N THR A 417 -3.85 22.28 -22.06
CA THR A 417 -2.85 22.67 -23.06
C THR A 417 -2.01 21.49 -23.56
N LEU A 418 -1.91 20.39 -22.78
CA LEU A 418 -1.12 19.21 -23.12
C LEU A 418 -1.97 17.93 -23.05
N GLU A 419 -2.37 17.50 -21.85
CA GLU A 419 -3.00 16.19 -21.64
C GLU A 419 -4.27 15.98 -22.49
N LYS A 420 -5.09 17.03 -22.62
CA LYS A 420 -6.38 17.03 -23.31
C LYS A 420 -6.34 17.87 -24.58
N ALA A 421 -5.16 18.18 -25.11
CA ALA A 421 -4.99 19.09 -26.24
C ALA A 421 -5.86 18.68 -27.45
N GLN A 422 -5.80 17.41 -27.83
CA GLN A 422 -6.52 16.84 -28.97
C GLN A 422 -7.95 16.37 -28.64
N GLU A 423 -8.40 16.50 -27.38
CA GLU A 423 -9.74 16.08 -26.95
C GLU A 423 -10.78 17.18 -27.15
N ARG A 424 -11.40 17.21 -28.33
CA ARG A 424 -12.39 18.24 -28.71
C ARG A 424 -13.49 18.48 -27.67
N THR A 425 -14.00 17.43 -27.03
CA THR A 425 -15.04 17.53 -25.99
C THR A 425 -14.56 18.31 -24.76
N GLN A 426 -13.30 18.13 -24.36
CA GLN A 426 -12.69 18.88 -23.26
C GLN A 426 -12.45 20.33 -23.66
N GLN A 427 -12.04 20.56 -24.90
CA GLN A 427 -11.78 21.91 -25.42
C GLN A 427 -13.04 22.78 -25.46
N ILE A 428 -14.21 22.19 -25.74
CA ILE A 428 -15.52 22.89 -25.77
C ILE A 428 -15.89 23.44 -24.38
N PHE A 429 -15.42 22.87 -23.28
CA PHE A 429 -15.77 23.33 -21.93
C PHE A 429 -15.40 24.79 -21.67
N LEU A 430 -14.35 25.32 -22.31
CA LEU A 430 -14.01 26.74 -22.20
C LEU A 430 -15.12 27.63 -22.78
N GLU A 431 -15.60 27.29 -23.97
CA GLU A 431 -16.66 28.04 -24.65
C GLU A 431 -17.97 27.95 -23.88
N GLU A 432 -18.31 26.76 -23.35
CA GLU A 432 -19.47 26.58 -22.49
C GLU A 432 -19.36 27.39 -21.19
N ALA A 433 -18.18 27.41 -20.56
CA ALA A 433 -17.96 28.16 -19.34
C ALA A 433 -18.13 29.67 -19.60
N ILE A 434 -17.58 30.19 -20.70
CA ILE A 434 -17.77 31.58 -21.14
C ILE A 434 -19.27 31.85 -21.35
N ALA A 435 -19.98 30.98 -22.08
CA ALA A 435 -21.39 31.19 -22.39
C ALA A 435 -22.29 31.19 -21.15
N ARG A 436 -22.07 30.25 -20.22
CA ARG A 436 -22.90 30.05 -19.01
C ARG A 436 -22.62 31.05 -17.90
N ASN A 437 -21.36 31.45 -17.71
CA ASN A 437 -20.93 32.20 -16.52
C ASN A 437 -20.61 33.69 -16.78
N SER A 438 -20.85 34.19 -18.01
CA SER A 438 -20.74 35.62 -18.31
C SER A 438 -21.95 36.41 -17.79
N ASN A 439 -22.06 36.51 -16.46
CA ASN A 439 -23.02 37.34 -15.76
C ASN A 439 -22.31 38.23 -14.71
N PRO A 440 -22.92 39.33 -14.24
CA PRO A 440 -22.28 40.22 -13.25
C PRO A 440 -21.90 39.54 -11.93
N ARG A 441 -22.58 38.45 -11.54
CA ARG A 441 -22.28 37.69 -10.32
C ARG A 441 -20.94 36.94 -10.38
N LEU A 442 -20.33 36.82 -11.57
CA LEU A 442 -18.96 36.32 -11.75
C LEU A 442 -17.96 37.15 -10.91
N PHE A 443 -18.20 38.45 -10.75
CA PHE A 443 -17.31 39.36 -10.01
C PHE A 443 -17.61 39.45 -8.51
N GLU A 444 -18.79 38.99 -8.07
CA GLU A 444 -19.25 39.07 -6.68
C GLU A 444 -18.69 37.95 -5.80
N PHE A 445 -18.17 36.86 -6.39
CA PHE A 445 -17.78 35.62 -5.71
C PHE A 445 -16.32 35.20 -5.96
N ILE A 446 -15.42 36.16 -6.12
CA ILE A 446 -14.00 35.92 -6.41
C ILE A 446 -13.26 35.21 -5.23
N GLY A 447 -13.88 35.14 -4.04
CA GLY A 447 -13.31 34.52 -2.84
C GLY A 447 -13.59 33.02 -2.63
N GLU A 448 -14.69 32.48 -3.16
CA GLU A 448 -15.20 31.13 -2.86
C GLU A 448 -15.50 30.36 -4.17
N ILE A 449 -14.46 29.76 -4.77
CA ILE A 449 -14.60 28.80 -5.89
C ILE A 449 -14.86 27.42 -5.28
N ASP A 450 -16.00 27.27 -4.61
CA ASP A 450 -16.23 26.21 -3.61
C ASP A 450 -17.44 25.31 -3.87
N HIS A 451 -17.98 25.30 -5.09
CA HIS A 451 -19.17 24.51 -5.41
C HIS A 451 -18.93 23.46 -6.49
N ILE A 452 -19.52 22.28 -6.30
CA ILE A 452 -19.57 21.20 -7.30
C ILE A 452 -20.33 21.72 -8.53
N GLY A 453 -19.71 21.60 -9.71
CA GLY A 453 -20.26 22.13 -10.97
C GLY A 453 -19.90 23.59 -11.27
N ASP A 454 -19.09 24.22 -10.40
CA ASP A 454 -18.61 25.57 -10.63
C ASP A 454 -17.54 25.59 -11.74
N SER A 455 -17.91 26.04 -12.94
CA SER A 455 -17.01 26.21 -14.07
C SER A 455 -16.22 27.53 -14.04
N ARG A 456 -16.33 28.33 -12.96
CA ARG A 456 -15.58 29.60 -12.83
C ARG A 456 -14.06 29.39 -12.76
N HIS A 457 -13.59 28.25 -12.25
CA HIS A 457 -12.16 27.91 -12.23
C HIS A 457 -11.56 27.71 -13.64
N ILE A 458 -12.40 27.53 -14.67
CA ILE A 458 -11.99 27.53 -16.08
C ILE A 458 -11.74 28.97 -16.58
N LEU A 459 -12.47 29.94 -16.04
CA LEU A 459 -12.41 31.34 -16.48
C LEU A 459 -11.46 32.19 -15.65
N ILE A 460 -11.29 31.86 -14.37
CA ILE A 460 -10.51 32.62 -13.41
C ILE A 460 -9.51 31.67 -12.74
N HIS A 461 -8.23 32.03 -12.83
CA HIS A 461 -7.13 31.29 -12.24
C HIS A 461 -6.61 31.98 -10.98
N ILE A 462 -6.14 31.14 -10.06
CA ILE A 462 -5.31 31.52 -8.93
C ILE A 462 -3.88 31.73 -9.44
N HIS A 463 -3.37 32.94 -9.26
CA HIS A 463 -1.96 33.27 -9.44
C HIS A 463 -1.34 33.52 -8.06
N THR A 464 -0.05 33.22 -7.92
CA THR A 464 0.67 33.39 -6.67
C THR A 464 2.01 34.09 -6.89
N ASP A 465 2.55 34.63 -5.82
CA ASP A 465 3.88 35.18 -5.76
C ASP A 465 4.94 34.09 -5.99
N VAL A 466 6.03 34.47 -6.66
CA VAL A 466 7.18 33.61 -6.89
C VAL A 466 8.32 33.98 -5.95
N PRO A 467 9.27 33.08 -5.69
CA PRO A 467 10.35 33.36 -4.75
C PRO A 467 11.20 34.56 -5.16
N GLU A 468 11.28 35.53 -4.25
CA GLU A 468 12.21 36.66 -4.27
C GLU A 468 13.15 36.54 -3.06
N GLU A 469 14.37 37.06 -3.15
CA GLU A 469 15.33 36.99 -2.05
C GLU A 469 14.73 37.53 -0.74
N ASN A 470 14.88 36.75 0.35
CA ASN A 470 14.46 37.08 1.71
C ASN A 470 12.95 37.31 1.91
N LYS A 471 12.10 36.79 1.01
CA LYS A 471 10.64 36.78 1.20
C LYS A 471 10.10 35.36 1.28
N GLU A 472 9.09 35.17 2.11
CA GLU A 472 8.25 33.97 2.00
C GLU A 472 7.56 33.96 0.63
N TYR A 473 7.34 32.77 0.09
CA TYR A 473 6.90 32.60 -1.28
C TYR A 473 5.77 31.59 -1.41
N TYR A 474 4.97 31.73 -2.47
CA TYR A 474 3.76 30.95 -2.73
C TYR A 474 2.66 31.13 -1.67
N ILE A 475 2.55 32.31 -1.06
CA ILE A 475 1.61 32.59 0.05
C ILE A 475 0.44 33.43 -0.43
N TYR A 476 0.74 34.47 -1.20
CA TYR A 476 -0.25 35.41 -1.66
C TYR A 476 -0.93 34.84 -2.89
N LYS A 477 -2.26 34.94 -2.92
CA LYS A 477 -3.05 34.63 -4.11
C LYS A 477 -3.69 35.88 -4.69
N THR A 478 -3.70 35.97 -6.01
CA THR A 478 -4.53 36.89 -6.79
C THR A 478 -5.38 36.10 -7.76
N MET A 479 -6.60 36.57 -8.00
CA MET A 479 -7.51 35.95 -8.94
C MET A 479 -7.49 36.76 -10.24
N ARG A 480 -7.19 36.10 -11.35
CA ARG A 480 -7.10 36.73 -12.67
C ARG A 480 -7.87 35.90 -13.68
N PHE A 481 -8.33 36.51 -14.78
CA PHE A 481 -8.84 35.73 -15.89
C PHE A 481 -7.76 34.74 -16.36
N ALA A 482 -8.22 33.57 -16.80
CA ALA A 482 -7.36 32.49 -17.27
C ALA A 482 -6.38 32.99 -18.34
N SER A 483 -6.88 33.81 -19.26
CA SER A 483 -6.10 34.42 -20.33
C SER A 483 -6.74 35.74 -20.78
N GLU A 484 -6.00 36.51 -21.58
CA GLU A 484 -6.53 37.69 -22.27
C GLU A 484 -7.71 37.31 -23.20
N TYR A 485 -7.59 36.20 -23.93
CA TYR A 485 -8.68 35.66 -24.74
C TYR A 485 -9.96 35.46 -23.91
N VAL A 486 -9.85 34.84 -22.73
CA VAL A 486 -11.00 34.62 -21.85
C VAL A 486 -11.57 35.94 -21.35
N ALA A 487 -10.72 36.87 -20.93
CA ALA A 487 -11.16 38.19 -20.48
C ALA A 487 -11.97 38.91 -21.55
N GLU A 488 -11.47 38.96 -22.78
CA GLU A 488 -12.16 39.57 -23.93
C GLU A 488 -13.51 38.89 -24.21
N LYS A 489 -13.52 37.55 -24.29
CA LYS A 489 -14.75 36.80 -24.60
C LYS A 489 -15.83 36.95 -23.52
N VAL A 490 -15.43 36.96 -22.25
CA VAL A 490 -16.36 37.20 -21.13
C VAL A 490 -16.91 38.62 -21.19
N ILE A 491 -16.07 39.63 -21.43
CA ILE A 491 -16.50 41.04 -21.54
C ILE A 491 -17.47 41.22 -22.73
N ASP A 492 -17.15 40.64 -23.89
CA ASP A 492 -18.03 40.69 -25.06
C ASP A 492 -19.38 40.02 -24.80
N GLN A 493 -19.37 38.89 -24.11
CA GLN A 493 -20.59 38.17 -23.77
C GLN A 493 -21.43 38.95 -22.74
N LEU A 494 -20.80 39.60 -21.76
CA LEU A 494 -21.47 40.50 -20.83
C LEU A 494 -22.11 41.69 -21.58
N LYS A 495 -21.40 42.34 -22.50
CA LYS A 495 -21.95 43.42 -23.34
C LYS A 495 -23.17 42.95 -24.13
N LYS A 496 -23.11 41.77 -24.76
CA LYS A 496 -24.24 41.16 -25.48
C LYS A 496 -25.42 40.88 -24.57
N ASN A 497 -25.18 40.38 -23.35
CA ASN A 497 -26.22 40.10 -22.37
C ASN A 497 -26.89 41.40 -21.89
N HIS A 498 -26.11 42.47 -21.66
CA HIS A 498 -26.63 43.80 -21.33
C HIS A 498 -27.46 44.40 -22.48
N GLN A 499 -27.00 44.30 -23.73
CA GLN A 499 -27.76 44.78 -24.89
C GLN A 499 -29.06 43.99 -25.12
N LYS A 500 -29.06 42.68 -24.82
CA LYS A 500 -30.28 41.83 -24.87
C LYS A 500 -31.24 42.13 -23.71
N PHE A 501 -30.74 42.56 -22.55
CA PHE A 501 -31.51 43.15 -21.46
C PHE A 501 -31.91 44.60 -21.77
N SER A 502 -32.54 44.79 -22.93
CA SER A 502 -33.33 46.00 -23.17
C SER A 502 -34.57 45.95 -22.28
N TRP A 503 -34.80 47.01 -21.50
CA TRP A 503 -36.00 47.19 -20.68
C TRP A 503 -37.29 46.98 -21.48
N GLN A 504 -37.28 47.16 -22.81
CA GLN A 504 -38.42 46.86 -23.68
C GLN A 504 -38.90 45.41 -23.54
N LYS A 505 -38.02 44.40 -23.50
CA LYS A 505 -38.45 42.99 -23.43
C LYS A 505 -39.00 42.59 -22.05
N ALA A 506 -38.53 43.22 -20.99
CA ALA A 506 -39.06 43.04 -19.64
C ALA A 506 -40.40 43.76 -19.49
N VAL A 507 -40.52 44.95 -20.07
CA VAL A 507 -41.76 45.72 -20.15
C VAL A 507 -42.81 44.99 -21.01
N ASP A 508 -42.44 44.42 -22.16
CA ASP A 508 -43.35 43.63 -23.01
C ASP A 508 -43.85 42.36 -22.29
N ARG A 509 -42.99 41.68 -21.53
CA ARG A 509 -43.39 40.52 -20.70
C ARG A 509 -44.29 40.90 -19.51
N LEU A 510 -44.16 42.11 -18.98
CA LEU A 510 -44.99 42.63 -17.89
C LEU A 510 -46.30 43.27 -18.40
N LEU A 511 -46.33 43.80 -19.62
CA LEU A 511 -47.50 44.43 -20.22
C LEU A 511 -48.44 43.44 -20.92
N PHE A 512 -47.94 42.32 -21.44
CA PHE A 512 -48.74 41.37 -22.22
C PHE A 512 -49.12 40.05 -21.52
N ASN A 513 -48.71 39.83 -20.27
CA ASN A 513 -49.29 38.76 -19.45
C ASN A 513 -50.52 39.29 -18.69
N LYS A 514 -51.66 39.40 -19.38
CA LYS A 514 -52.99 39.35 -18.78
C LYS A 514 -53.69 38.07 -19.23
N PHE A 515 -53.78 37.14 -18.28
CA PHE A 515 -54.51 35.86 -18.24
C PHE A 515 -54.04 34.74 -19.17
#